data_AF-A0A2P6SBE7-F1
#
_entry.id   AF-A0A2P6SBE7-F1
#
_cell.length_a   1.000
_cell.length_b   1.000
_cell.length_c   1.000
_cell.angle_alpha   90.00
_cell.angle_beta   90.00
_cell.angle_gamma   90.00
#
_symmetry.space_group_name_H-M   'P 1'
#
loop_
_entity.id
_entity.type
_entity.pdbx_description
1 polymer ?
#
loop_
_entity_poly.entity_id
_entity_poly.type
_entity_poly.pdbx_seq_one_letter_code
_entity_poly.pdbx_strand_id
1 'polypeptide(L)'
;MTVRDQDLKKKSFIHKIFTMKDRDVIGSSDFLEAQSDPVLDSQSISGRGAQMPVGQDVQSFRVFVATWNVGGKSPHSGLNLDDFLQVNNPSDIYVLGFQEIVPLNAGNVLVLEDNEPAAKWLALINQSLNKSTNGSSRLTASLGGSLFFSKPSLKKVSKSFRTESKRKLKSCNCTYELERKHSKDFCFRCQQPNINEDDLSSEPDEEGSNGFDISEISVSSTTSQMKYSLVASKQMVGIFVTLWARKECVQYVSHLRISCISRGIMGCLGNKGCISVSFLFHQTSFCFVCSHLASGEKEGDELRRNMDVLEILKNTQFPKICRTAYSRVPDKILDHDQVIWLGDLNYRIALSYSETRKLLVDNDWDTLLDKDQLKIEREAGRVFKGWKEGKIYFAPTYKYFYNSDTYFGEMKTSKKKRRTPAWCDRILWHGNGIRQLSYIRGESRFSDHRPVCATFFVDVMVNEDGLKKEIPSSNMKVEIEELLPTRNR
;
A
#
# COMPACT_ATOMS: atom_id res chain seq x y z
N MET A 1 25.43 41.34 18.07
CA MET A 1 24.12 41.80 17.56
C MET A 1 23.06 40.85 18.10
N THR A 2 22.11 41.39 18.84
CA THR A 2 21.27 40.66 19.80
C THR A 2 20.05 40.00 19.16
N VAL A 3 19.56 38.95 19.84
CA VAL A 3 18.43 38.05 19.50
C VAL A 3 17.11 38.77 19.18
N ARG A 4 17.01 40.10 19.37
CA ARG A 4 15.83 40.91 19.01
C ARG A 4 15.70 41.25 17.52
N ASP A 5 16.80 41.25 16.75
CA ASP A 5 16.75 41.63 15.31
C ASP A 5 16.24 40.51 14.40
N GLN A 6 16.32 39.24 14.83
CA GLN A 6 15.80 38.11 14.05
C GLN A 6 14.27 37.96 14.17
N ASP A 7 13.66 38.45 15.26
CA ASP A 7 12.21 38.39 15.47
C ASP A 7 11.45 39.49 14.69
N LEU A 8 12.08 40.65 14.47
CA LEU A 8 11.50 41.73 13.66
C LEU A 8 11.50 41.40 12.16
N LYS A 9 12.53 40.69 11.66
CA LYS A 9 12.53 40.17 10.27
C LYS A 9 11.51 39.03 10.07
N LYS A 10 11.23 38.21 11.09
CA LYS A 10 10.20 37.16 11.05
C LYS A 10 8.77 37.69 11.02
N LYS A 11 8.46 38.77 11.75
CA LYS A 11 7.12 39.39 11.70
C LYS A 11 6.84 40.13 10.39
N SER A 12 7.86 40.70 9.75
CA SER A 12 7.74 41.40 8.46
C SER A 12 7.41 40.46 7.29
N PHE A 13 7.93 39.22 7.31
CA PHE A 13 7.69 38.24 6.24
C PHE A 13 6.27 37.65 6.28
N ILE A 14 5.72 37.41 7.48
CA ILE A 14 4.35 36.89 7.66
C ILE A 14 3.31 37.93 7.21
N HIS A 15 3.55 39.22 7.44
CA HIS A 15 2.62 40.27 7.02
C HIS A 15 2.58 40.50 5.48
N LYS A 16 3.69 40.23 4.79
CA LYS A 16 3.76 40.29 3.31
C LYS A 16 3.05 39.12 2.60
N ILE A 17 2.86 37.99 3.27
CA ILE A 17 2.14 36.83 2.71
C ILE A 17 0.61 37.01 2.82
N PHE A 18 0.14 37.78 3.81
CA PHE A 18 -1.30 38.03 4.03
C PHE A 18 -1.90 39.16 3.18
N THR A 19 -1.12 39.81 2.30
CA THR A 19 -1.59 40.95 1.49
C THR A 19 -1.66 40.69 -0.01
N MET A 20 -1.42 39.45 -0.48
CA MET A 20 -1.48 39.08 -1.91
C MET A 20 -2.64 38.15 -2.30
N LYS A 21 -3.73 38.10 -1.52
CA LYS A 21 -4.90 37.29 -1.90
C LYS A 21 -6.26 37.93 -1.60
N ASP A 22 -6.30 39.27 -1.61
CA ASP A 22 -7.54 40.04 -1.71
C ASP A 22 -7.38 41.02 -2.88
N ARG A 23 -7.74 40.57 -4.07
CA ARG A 23 -8.23 41.38 -5.19
C ARG A 23 -8.59 40.48 -6.38
N ASP A 24 -9.78 40.75 -6.90
CA ASP A 24 -10.36 40.34 -8.20
C ASP A 24 -10.94 38.90 -8.20
N VAL A 25 -12.22 38.63 -8.48
CA VAL A 25 -13.20 39.34 -9.33
C VAL A 25 -14.64 39.15 -8.81
N ILE A 26 -15.39 40.25 -8.78
CA ILE A 26 -16.86 40.35 -8.74
C ILE A 26 -17.37 40.17 -10.16
N GLY A 27 -18.38 39.32 -10.38
CA GLY A 27 -19.03 39.15 -11.69
C GLY A 27 -20.36 38.40 -11.60
N SER A 28 -21.42 39.19 -11.45
CA SER A 28 -22.84 38.98 -11.79
C SER A 28 -23.41 37.57 -12.01
N SER A 29 -24.46 37.32 -11.23
CA SER A 29 -25.58 36.42 -11.51
C SER A 29 -26.16 36.61 -12.90
N ASP A 30 -26.47 35.52 -13.59
CA ASP A 30 -27.67 35.45 -14.42
C ASP A 30 -28.26 34.04 -14.39
N PHE A 31 -29.53 34.01 -14.01
CA PHE A 31 -30.46 32.89 -14.12
C PHE A 31 -30.74 32.62 -15.59
N LEU A 32 -30.69 31.35 -16.03
CA LEU A 32 -31.53 30.90 -17.13
C LEU A 32 -32.09 29.50 -16.88
N GLU A 33 -33.35 29.38 -17.28
CA GLU A 33 -34.36 28.40 -16.94
C GLU A 33 -34.07 26.97 -17.41
N ALA A 34 -34.68 26.04 -16.69
CA ALA A 34 -34.94 24.69 -17.14
C ALA A 34 -35.91 24.70 -18.33
N GLN A 35 -35.59 23.92 -19.37
CA GLN A 35 -36.57 23.42 -20.32
C GLN A 35 -36.36 21.92 -20.57
N SER A 36 -37.47 21.20 -20.35
CA SER A 36 -37.81 19.85 -20.78
C SER A 36 -37.83 19.77 -22.31
N ASP A 37 -37.33 18.68 -22.92
CA ASP A 37 -38.11 17.56 -23.51
C ASP A 37 -37.19 16.86 -24.56
N PRO A 38 -37.54 15.71 -25.19
CA PRO A 38 -38.40 14.61 -24.79
C PRO A 38 -37.71 13.22 -24.92
N VAL A 39 -38.46 12.22 -24.47
CA VAL A 39 -38.29 10.78 -24.69
C VAL A 39 -38.08 10.43 -26.16
N LEU A 40 -37.10 9.59 -26.47
CA LEU A 40 -37.05 8.83 -27.71
C LEU A 40 -36.53 7.40 -27.50
N ASP A 41 -37.12 6.53 -28.30
CA ASP A 41 -37.32 5.10 -28.11
C ASP A 41 -36.09 4.20 -28.00
N SER A 42 -36.34 3.12 -27.27
CA SER A 42 -35.58 1.87 -27.24
C SER A 42 -35.43 1.26 -28.64
N GLN A 43 -34.19 1.15 -29.13
CA GLN A 43 -33.81 0.12 -30.10
C GLN A 43 -32.48 -0.52 -29.73
N SER A 44 -32.55 -1.84 -29.60
CA SER A 44 -31.47 -2.77 -29.30
C SER A 44 -30.31 -2.66 -30.30
N ILE A 45 -29.13 -2.29 -29.80
CA ILE A 45 -27.86 -2.60 -30.47
C ILE A 45 -27.20 -3.71 -29.65
N SER A 46 -27.41 -4.94 -30.09
CA SER A 46 -26.65 -6.12 -29.68
C SER A 46 -25.18 -5.91 -30.08
N GLY A 47 -24.40 -5.29 -29.19
CA GLY A 47 -22.96 -5.17 -29.28
C GLY A 47 -22.31 -6.52 -28.97
N ARG A 48 -21.67 -7.08 -29.99
CA ARG A 48 -20.87 -8.31 -29.99
C ARG A 48 -20.09 -8.47 -28.68
N GLY A 49 -20.36 -9.54 -27.95
CA GLY A 49 -19.43 -10.04 -26.93
C GLY A 49 -18.10 -10.31 -27.61
N ALA A 50 -17.05 -9.60 -27.17
CA ALA A 50 -15.70 -9.94 -27.55
C ALA A 50 -15.40 -11.34 -27.02
N GLN A 51 -15.40 -12.31 -27.92
CA GLN A 51 -15.01 -13.68 -27.63
C GLN A 51 -13.53 -13.64 -27.20
N MET A 52 -13.26 -14.06 -25.97
CA MET A 52 -11.92 -14.11 -25.40
C MET A 52 -11.00 -14.97 -26.26
N PRO A 53 -9.73 -14.59 -26.48
CA PRO A 53 -8.77 -15.43 -27.18
C PRO A 53 -8.64 -16.78 -26.44
N VAL A 54 -8.75 -17.86 -27.19
CA VAL A 54 -8.47 -19.22 -26.71
C VAL A 54 -7.00 -19.31 -26.29
N GLY A 55 -6.73 -19.62 -25.02
CA GLY A 55 -5.36 -19.86 -24.50
C GLY A 55 -4.89 -19.03 -23.30
N GLN A 56 -5.77 -18.33 -22.58
CA GLN A 56 -5.40 -17.64 -21.33
C GLN A 56 -5.83 -18.45 -20.11
N ASP A 57 -4.87 -18.96 -19.34
CA ASP A 57 -5.11 -19.62 -18.05
C ASP A 57 -5.30 -18.58 -16.94
N VAL A 58 -6.30 -18.79 -16.08
CA VAL A 58 -6.60 -17.91 -14.95
C VAL A 58 -6.33 -18.68 -13.67
N GLN A 59 -5.39 -18.17 -12.87
CA GLN A 59 -5.02 -18.76 -11.59
C GLN A 59 -5.39 -17.80 -10.46
N SER A 60 -5.95 -18.32 -9.38
CA SER A 60 -6.27 -17.51 -8.19
C SER A 60 -5.09 -17.51 -7.21
N PHE A 61 -4.62 -16.32 -6.85
CA PHE A 61 -3.56 -16.12 -5.87
C PHE A 61 -4.11 -15.53 -4.58
N ARG A 62 -3.49 -15.86 -3.46
CA ARG A 62 -3.89 -15.34 -2.16
C ARG A 62 -3.11 -14.08 -1.82
N VAL A 63 -3.82 -12.97 -1.62
CA VAL A 63 -3.24 -11.67 -1.29
C VAL A 63 -3.68 -11.25 0.11
N PHE A 64 -2.72 -11.06 1.01
CA PHE A 64 -2.94 -10.51 2.34
C PHE A 64 -2.65 -9.01 2.33
N VAL A 65 -3.58 -8.22 2.85
CA VAL A 65 -3.46 -6.76 2.94
C VAL A 65 -3.74 -6.34 4.38
N ALA A 66 -2.88 -5.50 4.95
CA ALA A 66 -3.11 -4.98 6.29
C ALA A 66 -2.74 -3.50 6.40
N THR A 67 -3.46 -2.80 7.27
CA THR A 67 -3.19 -1.41 7.64
C THR A 67 -3.10 -1.24 9.14
N TRP A 68 -2.18 -0.40 9.61
CA TRP A 68 -2.05 -0.08 11.02
C TRP A 68 -1.51 1.33 11.26
N ASN A 69 -2.32 2.21 11.83
CA ASN A 69 -1.81 3.44 12.43
C ASN A 69 -1.09 3.12 13.76
N VAL A 70 0.21 3.39 13.84
CA VAL A 70 1.05 3.02 14.98
C VAL A 70 1.33 4.17 15.94
N GLY A 71 0.64 5.31 15.75
CA GLY A 71 0.56 6.40 16.74
C GLY A 71 1.90 7.09 17.06
N GLY A 72 2.81 7.15 16.10
CA GLY A 72 4.15 7.74 16.25
C GLY A 72 5.13 6.85 17.00
N LYS A 73 4.80 5.58 17.24
CA LYS A 73 5.63 4.67 18.04
C LYS A 73 6.52 3.79 17.17
N SER A 74 7.81 3.80 17.51
CA SER A 74 8.78 2.84 16.96
C SER A 74 8.58 1.47 17.61
N PRO A 75 8.62 0.36 16.85
CA PRO A 75 8.40 -0.96 17.41
C PRO A 75 9.61 -1.41 18.24
N HIS A 76 9.35 -2.17 19.31
CA HIS A 76 10.38 -2.79 20.13
C HIS A 76 10.64 -4.24 19.68
N SER A 77 11.81 -4.80 20.02
CA SER A 77 12.23 -6.14 19.59
C SER A 77 11.29 -7.28 20.03
N GLY A 78 10.59 -7.12 21.16
CA GLY A 78 9.62 -8.11 21.65
C GLY A 78 8.22 -8.04 21.00
N LEU A 79 7.98 -7.17 20.02
CA LEU A 79 6.67 -7.05 19.38
C LEU A 79 6.46 -8.23 18.41
N ASN A 80 5.54 -9.12 18.73
CA ASN A 80 5.20 -10.26 17.88
C ASN A 80 4.18 -9.85 16.80
N LEU A 81 4.49 -10.14 15.53
CA LEU A 81 3.59 -9.90 14.40
C LEU A 81 2.97 -11.18 13.83
N ASP A 82 3.25 -12.36 14.38
CA ASP A 82 2.80 -13.67 13.86
C ASP A 82 1.27 -13.72 13.71
N ASP A 83 0.52 -13.29 14.73
CA ASP A 83 -0.95 -13.25 14.71
C ASP A 83 -1.48 -12.17 13.76
N PHE A 84 -0.85 -11.00 13.76
CA PHE A 84 -1.22 -9.89 12.88
C PHE A 84 -1.06 -10.25 11.40
N LEU A 85 0.04 -10.95 11.06
CA LEU A 85 0.37 -11.38 9.71
C LEU A 85 -0.27 -12.74 9.35
N GLN A 86 -1.01 -13.35 10.26
CA GLN A 86 -1.63 -14.66 10.08
C GLN A 86 -0.65 -15.70 9.51
N VAL A 87 0.56 -15.79 10.05
CA VAL A 87 1.66 -16.60 9.48
C VAL A 87 1.32 -18.09 9.37
N ASN A 88 0.37 -18.57 10.19
CA ASN A 88 -0.16 -19.93 10.14
C ASN A 88 -1.06 -20.21 8.93
N ASN A 89 -1.49 -19.16 8.22
CA ASN A 89 -2.36 -19.26 7.05
C ASN A 89 -1.75 -18.44 5.89
N PRO A 90 -0.64 -18.94 5.30
CA PRO A 90 0.22 -18.14 4.44
C PRO A 90 -0.47 -17.65 3.18
N SER A 91 -0.10 -16.45 2.74
CA SER A 91 -0.55 -15.85 1.47
C SER A 91 0.59 -15.79 0.45
N ASP A 92 0.28 -15.63 -0.83
CA ASP A 92 1.30 -15.55 -1.88
C ASP A 92 1.95 -14.17 -1.93
N ILE A 93 1.15 -13.14 -1.64
CA ILE A 93 1.57 -11.74 -1.57
C ILE A 93 1.09 -11.13 -0.26
N TYR A 94 1.97 -10.36 0.40
CA TYR A 94 1.65 -9.54 1.58
C TYR A 94 1.88 -8.07 1.27
N VAL A 95 0.86 -7.24 1.52
CA VAL A 95 0.92 -5.79 1.41
C VAL A 95 0.59 -5.17 2.76
N LEU A 96 1.56 -4.49 3.35
CA LEU A 96 1.43 -3.93 4.69
C LEU A 96 1.60 -2.42 4.63
N GLY A 97 0.56 -1.70 5.02
CA GLY A 97 0.55 -0.25 5.16
C GLY A 97 0.59 0.17 6.63
N PHE A 98 1.45 1.11 6.96
CA PHE A 98 1.53 1.70 8.29
C PHE A 98 1.36 3.21 8.19
N GLN A 99 0.72 3.80 9.20
CA GLN A 99 0.55 5.24 9.34
C GLN A 99 1.10 5.71 10.68
N GLU A 100 1.60 6.94 10.72
CA GLU A 100 2.29 7.51 11.89
C GLU A 100 3.45 6.65 12.40
N ILE A 101 4.32 6.14 11.53
CA ILE A 101 5.50 5.37 11.98
C ILE A 101 6.56 6.23 12.70
N VAL A 102 6.49 7.56 12.53
CA VAL A 102 7.31 8.56 13.21
C VAL A 102 6.40 9.52 13.99
N PRO A 103 6.85 10.08 15.13
CA PRO A 103 6.12 11.15 15.80
C PRO A 103 5.93 12.34 14.86
N LEU A 104 4.69 12.80 14.67
CA LEU A 104 4.39 13.95 13.78
C LEU A 104 4.69 15.30 14.46
N ASN A 105 5.95 15.53 14.80
CA ASN A 105 6.46 16.82 15.27
C ASN A 105 7.07 17.62 14.11
N ALA A 106 7.26 18.93 14.30
CA ALA A 106 7.78 19.82 13.26
C ALA A 106 9.15 19.37 12.72
N GLY A 107 9.97 18.70 13.54
CA GLY A 107 11.24 18.11 13.11
C GLY A 107 11.03 17.01 12.07
N ASN A 108 10.28 15.96 12.39
CA ASN A 108 10.09 14.83 11.47
C ASN A 108 9.30 15.17 10.20
N VAL A 109 8.57 16.28 10.22
CA VAL A 109 7.74 16.75 9.10
C VAL A 109 8.50 17.74 8.19
N LEU A 110 9.52 18.45 8.70
CA LEU A 110 10.28 19.48 7.96
C LEU A 110 11.77 19.16 7.76
N VAL A 111 12.30 18.16 8.47
CA VAL A 111 13.71 17.72 8.42
C VAL A 111 13.81 16.44 7.58
N LEU A 112 15.04 16.05 7.23
CA LEU A 112 15.37 14.78 6.58
C LEU A 112 14.60 13.61 7.22
N GLU A 113 14.02 12.77 6.35
CA GLU A 113 13.18 11.64 6.74
C GLU A 113 13.95 10.63 7.59
N ASP A 114 13.49 10.42 8.83
CA ASP A 114 14.01 9.39 9.72
C ASP A 114 13.52 8.01 9.29
N ASN A 115 14.44 7.22 8.75
CA ASN A 115 14.18 5.89 8.22
C ASN A 115 14.39 4.77 9.25
N GLU A 116 14.83 5.09 10.48
CA GLU A 116 15.09 4.09 11.52
C GLU A 116 13.81 3.31 11.91
N PRO A 117 12.64 3.95 12.14
CA PRO A 117 11.42 3.20 12.46
C PRO A 117 10.99 2.26 11.34
N ALA A 118 11.09 2.69 10.08
CA ALA A 118 10.80 1.84 8.93
C ALA A 118 11.74 0.62 8.87
N ALA A 119 13.04 0.81 9.12
CA ALA A 119 14.00 -0.29 9.15
C ALA A 119 13.67 -1.32 10.25
N LYS A 120 13.24 -0.87 11.43
CA LYS A 120 12.80 -1.77 12.53
C LYS A 120 11.53 -2.54 12.18
N TRP A 121 10.52 -1.87 11.62
CA TRP A 121 9.32 -2.53 11.12
C TRP A 121 9.65 -3.60 10.08
N LEU A 122 10.51 -3.25 9.12
CA LEU A 122 10.93 -4.16 8.05
C LEU A 122 11.62 -5.42 8.61
N ALA A 123 12.47 -5.27 9.63
CA ALA A 123 13.13 -6.39 10.30
C ALA A 123 12.13 -7.31 11.02
N LEU A 124 11.16 -6.77 11.76
CA LEU A 124 10.14 -7.56 12.46
C LEU A 124 9.22 -8.31 11.49
N ILE A 125 8.85 -7.68 10.37
CA ILE A 125 8.05 -8.33 9.32
C ILE A 125 8.83 -9.50 8.74
N ASN A 126 10.10 -9.29 8.36
CA ASN A 126 10.96 -10.35 7.85
C ASN A 126 11.07 -11.51 8.85
N GLN A 127 11.33 -11.21 10.13
CA GLN A 127 11.44 -12.20 11.18
C GLN A 127 10.18 -13.07 11.30
N SER A 128 9.00 -12.46 11.18
CA SER A 128 7.72 -13.17 11.31
C SER A 128 7.40 -14.00 10.06
N LEU A 129 7.59 -13.44 8.86
CA LEU A 129 7.29 -14.13 7.59
C LEU A 129 8.28 -15.26 7.27
N ASN A 130 9.54 -15.14 7.70
CA ASN A 130 10.63 -16.06 7.36
C ASN A 130 11.12 -16.91 8.55
N LYS A 131 10.32 -17.02 9.62
CA LYS A 131 10.63 -17.87 10.78
C LYS A 131 10.69 -19.35 10.38
N SER A 132 11.78 -20.04 10.72
CA SER A 132 11.90 -21.49 10.49
C SER A 132 10.93 -22.26 11.39
N THR A 133 10.18 -23.20 10.82
CA THR A 133 9.22 -24.06 11.54
C THR A 133 9.89 -25.15 12.39
N ASN A 134 11.22 -25.30 12.31
CA ASN A 134 11.95 -26.29 13.10
C ASN A 134 12.42 -25.71 14.44
N GLY A 135 11.72 -26.09 15.50
CA GLY A 135 12.31 -26.29 16.82
C GLY A 135 12.35 -25.06 17.73
N SER A 136 11.64 -25.20 18.86
CA SER A 136 11.76 -24.38 20.05
C SER A 136 13.22 -24.06 20.43
N SER A 137 13.68 -22.85 20.10
CA SER A 137 14.49 -22.08 21.04
C SER A 137 13.89 -20.69 21.15
N ARG A 138 13.34 -20.38 22.33
CA ARG A 138 13.24 -18.97 22.72
C ARG A 138 14.68 -18.47 22.76
N LEU A 139 15.11 -17.77 21.73
CA LEU A 139 16.25 -16.87 21.84
C LEU A 139 15.81 -15.75 22.79
N THR A 140 15.91 -16.00 24.09
CA THR A 140 16.08 -14.94 25.08
C THR A 140 17.45 -14.33 24.83
N ALA A 141 17.56 -13.51 23.79
CA ALA A 141 18.66 -12.58 23.65
C ALA A 141 18.44 -11.51 24.71
N SER A 142 19.04 -11.73 25.89
CA SER A 142 19.30 -10.69 26.86
C SER A 142 20.12 -9.60 26.17
N LEU A 143 19.46 -8.55 25.68
CA LEU A 143 20.08 -7.29 25.28
C LEU A 143 20.45 -6.49 26.55
N GLY A 144 21.33 -7.08 27.35
CA GLY A 144 22.06 -6.43 28.42
C GLY A 144 23.43 -6.05 27.88
N GLY A 145 23.54 -4.89 27.23
CA GLY A 145 24.80 -4.42 26.70
C GLY A 145 24.64 -3.03 26.11
N SER A 146 25.07 -2.01 26.85
CA SER A 146 25.26 -0.65 26.36
C SER A 146 26.28 -0.67 25.23
N LEU A 147 25.81 -0.68 23.98
CA LEU A 147 26.64 -0.56 22.79
C LEU A 147 26.03 0.49 21.88
N PHE A 148 26.82 1.51 21.56
CA PHE A 148 26.49 2.59 20.65
C PHE A 148 25.97 2.03 19.32
N PHE A 149 24.65 2.12 19.11
CA PHE A 149 23.99 1.62 17.89
C PHE A 149 24.40 2.47 16.69
N SER A 150 25.08 1.86 15.71
CA SER A 150 25.13 2.43 14.37
C SER A 150 23.72 2.38 13.78
N LYS A 151 23.22 3.53 13.29
CA LYS A 151 21.85 3.67 12.78
C LYS A 151 21.63 2.72 11.60
N PRO A 152 20.71 1.74 11.69
CA PRO A 152 20.48 0.81 10.58
C PRO A 152 19.84 1.56 9.41
N SER A 153 20.54 1.62 8.29
CA SER A 153 20.03 2.23 7.05
C SER A 153 18.94 1.35 6.43
N LEU A 154 17.76 1.92 6.17
CA LEU A 154 16.65 1.24 5.49
C LEU A 154 17.09 0.65 4.13
N LYS A 155 17.96 1.35 3.38
CA LYS A 155 18.53 0.84 2.13
C LYS A 155 19.29 -0.47 2.36
N LYS A 156 20.15 -0.54 3.38
CA LYS A 156 20.93 -1.74 3.73
C LYS A 156 20.03 -2.91 4.14
N VAL A 157 19.06 -2.66 5.03
CA VAL A 157 18.11 -3.69 5.53
C VAL A 157 17.21 -4.19 4.39
N SER A 158 16.74 -3.29 3.51
CA SER A 158 15.92 -3.68 2.37
C SER A 158 16.69 -4.55 1.37
N LYS A 159 18.00 -4.31 1.18
CA LYS A 159 18.85 -5.10 0.29
C LYS A 159 19.02 -6.53 0.79
N SER A 160 19.17 -6.73 2.11
CA SER A 160 19.33 -8.07 2.70
C SER A 160 18.09 -8.95 2.61
N PHE A 161 16.90 -8.37 2.41
CA PHE A 161 15.63 -9.12 2.33
C PHE A 161 15.14 -9.33 0.89
N ARG A 162 15.88 -8.83 -0.10
CA ARG A 162 15.62 -9.08 -1.52
C ARG A 162 16.34 -10.36 -1.94
N THR A 163 15.71 -11.19 -2.77
CA THR A 163 16.37 -12.34 -3.36
C THR A 163 17.49 -11.91 -4.32
N GLU A 164 18.70 -12.40 -4.09
CA GLU A 164 19.83 -12.34 -5.04
C GLU A 164 19.66 -13.32 -6.21
N SER A 165 18.45 -13.45 -6.76
CA SER A 165 18.30 -14.20 -8.00
C SER A 165 19.09 -13.47 -9.08
N LYS A 166 19.97 -14.19 -9.80
CA LYS A 166 20.80 -13.68 -10.91
C LYS A 166 20.05 -12.84 -11.97
N ARG A 167 18.71 -12.84 -11.96
CA ARG A 167 17.84 -11.89 -12.64
C ARG A 167 17.37 -10.83 -11.63
N LYS A 168 17.96 -9.63 -11.66
CA LYS A 168 17.42 -8.44 -10.96
C LYS A 168 15.96 -8.26 -11.38
N LEU A 169 15.06 -7.91 -10.45
CA LEU A 169 13.70 -7.46 -10.76
C LEU A 169 13.79 -6.42 -11.87
N LYS A 170 13.27 -6.79 -13.05
CA LYS A 170 13.35 -5.92 -14.22
C LYS A 170 12.34 -4.80 -14.02
N SER A 171 12.79 -3.55 -14.18
CA SER A 171 11.90 -2.41 -14.21
C SER A 171 10.88 -2.56 -15.34
N CYS A 172 11.28 -3.01 -16.54
CA CYS A 172 10.38 -3.30 -17.66
C CYS A 172 10.76 -4.66 -18.27
N ASN A 173 9.75 -5.46 -18.64
CA ASN A 173 9.93 -6.76 -19.32
C ASN A 173 9.66 -6.72 -20.83
N CYS A 174 9.29 -5.55 -21.39
CA CYS A 174 9.01 -5.40 -22.81
C CYS A 174 10.27 -5.66 -23.66
N THR A 175 10.12 -6.45 -24.72
CA THR A 175 11.12 -6.56 -25.78
C THR A 175 11.15 -5.25 -26.57
N TYR A 176 12.32 -4.62 -26.65
CA TYR A 176 12.54 -3.48 -27.52
C TYR A 176 12.70 -4.00 -28.95
N GLU A 177 11.64 -3.98 -29.75
CA GLU A 177 11.80 -4.19 -31.19
C GLU A 177 12.50 -2.96 -31.77
N LEU A 178 13.71 -3.17 -32.30
CA LEU A 178 14.41 -2.19 -33.11
C LEU A 178 13.63 -1.99 -34.42
N GLU A 179 12.77 -0.97 -34.49
CA GLU A 179 12.51 -0.30 -35.78
C GLU A 179 13.74 0.54 -36.14
N ARG A 180 14.78 -0.16 -36.59
CA ARG A 180 15.97 0.45 -37.18
C ARG A 180 15.66 0.75 -38.65
N LYS A 181 14.95 1.83 -38.95
CA LYS A 181 14.96 2.43 -40.30
C LYS A 181 14.58 3.92 -40.23
N HIS A 182 15.61 4.74 -40.49
CA HIS A 182 15.59 6.17 -40.84
C HIS A 182 15.21 7.20 -39.77
N SER A 183 16.20 7.63 -38.98
CA SER A 183 16.49 9.07 -38.83
C SER A 183 17.91 9.26 -38.28
N LYS A 184 18.89 9.32 -39.20
CA LYS A 184 20.03 10.20 -38.98
C LYS A 184 19.52 11.63 -39.14
N ASP A 185 20.16 12.54 -38.40
CA ASP A 185 20.04 14.00 -38.47
C ASP A 185 18.88 14.60 -37.64
N PHE A 186 19.18 14.98 -36.39
CA PHE A 186 19.63 16.33 -36.07
C PHE A 186 19.82 16.45 -34.56
N CYS A 187 21.08 16.37 -34.14
CA CYS A 187 21.53 16.90 -32.86
C CYS A 187 21.99 18.33 -33.13
N PHE A 188 21.33 19.36 -32.58
CA PHE A 188 21.96 20.58 -32.03
C PHE A 188 20.92 21.55 -31.42
N ARG A 189 21.07 21.71 -30.09
CA ARG A 189 21.06 22.94 -29.27
C ARG A 189 19.78 23.70 -28.87
N CYS A 190 19.70 23.85 -27.53
CA CYS A 190 19.16 24.95 -26.69
C CYS A 190 17.68 24.89 -26.30
N GLN A 191 17.25 25.06 -25.04
CA GLN A 191 17.88 25.55 -23.79
C GLN A 191 17.09 25.01 -22.57
N GLN A 192 17.79 24.72 -21.46
CA GLN A 192 17.20 24.45 -20.13
C GLN A 192 16.63 25.74 -19.50
N PRO A 193 15.73 25.62 -18.49
CA PRO A 193 16.25 25.75 -17.12
C PRO A 193 15.75 24.65 -16.15
N ASN A 194 16.76 23.98 -15.56
CA ASN A 194 16.92 23.51 -14.18
C ASN A 194 15.69 23.44 -13.25
N ILE A 195 15.38 22.23 -12.77
CA ILE A 195 15.38 21.84 -11.35
C ILE A 195 15.62 20.31 -11.31
N ASN A 196 16.61 19.89 -10.51
CA ASN A 196 17.14 18.53 -10.43
C ASN A 196 16.10 17.53 -9.89
N GLU A 197 15.74 16.55 -10.71
CA GLU A 197 15.25 15.23 -10.26
C GLU A 197 16.31 14.19 -10.64
N ASP A 198 17.19 13.88 -9.70
CA ASP A 198 18.07 12.71 -9.76
C ASP A 198 18.23 12.18 -8.33
N ASP A 199 17.53 11.08 -8.01
CA ASP A 199 18.07 10.09 -7.06
C ASP A 199 17.50 8.68 -7.30
N LEU A 200 17.53 8.29 -8.58
CA LEU A 200 17.56 6.88 -9.01
C LEU A 200 18.77 6.70 -9.94
N SER A 201 19.97 7.00 -9.45
CA SER A 201 21.22 6.52 -10.06
C SER A 201 21.93 5.57 -9.11
N SER A 202 22.36 4.45 -9.70
CA SER A 202 23.38 3.57 -9.16
C SER A 202 24.74 4.21 -9.42
N GLU A 203 25.38 4.77 -8.40
CA GLU A 203 26.79 5.13 -8.48
C GLU A 203 27.68 3.92 -8.15
N PRO A 204 28.87 3.81 -8.80
CA PRO A 204 29.74 2.64 -8.72
C PRO A 204 30.52 2.57 -7.41
N ASP A 205 31.06 1.38 -7.16
CA ASP A 205 31.86 1.01 -6.00
C ASP A 205 33.14 1.85 -5.89
N GLU A 206 33.33 2.56 -4.77
CA GLU A 206 34.66 2.93 -4.30
C GLU A 206 35.03 2.04 -3.10
N GLU A 207 35.98 1.14 -3.34
CA GLU A 207 36.69 0.39 -2.31
C GLU A 207 37.53 1.34 -1.46
N GLY A 208 37.05 1.65 -0.26
CA GLY A 208 37.85 2.17 0.83
C GLY A 208 38.13 1.08 1.85
N SER A 209 39.24 0.36 1.68
CA SER A 209 39.76 -0.57 2.68
C SER A 209 40.12 0.19 3.96
N ASN A 210 39.42 -0.10 5.05
CA ASN A 210 39.92 -0.03 6.42
C ASN A 210 39.09 -0.98 7.27
N GLY A 211 39.63 -2.20 7.43
CA GLY A 211 39.01 -3.26 8.19
C GLY A 211 38.92 -2.93 9.67
N PHE A 212 37.72 -3.07 10.22
CA PHE A 212 37.49 -3.45 11.61
C PHE A 212 36.25 -4.35 11.64
N ASP A 213 36.45 -5.59 12.11
CA ASP A 213 35.44 -6.61 12.28
C ASP A 213 34.28 -6.12 13.15
N ILE A 214 33.06 -6.20 12.62
CA ILE A 214 31.82 -6.07 13.41
C ILE A 214 31.15 -7.44 13.41
N SER A 215 31.30 -8.13 14.53
CA SER A 215 30.56 -9.33 14.88
C SER A 215 29.07 -9.01 15.13
N GLU A 216 28.26 -9.46 14.17
CA GLU A 216 26.95 -10.09 14.32
C GLU A 216 25.86 -9.41 15.19
N ILE A 217 25.00 -8.64 14.51
CA ILE A 217 23.59 -9.01 14.50
C ILE A 217 23.52 -10.23 13.58
N SER A 218 23.36 -11.43 14.13
CA SER A 218 23.27 -12.66 13.34
C SER A 218 21.99 -12.70 12.51
N VAL A 219 22.00 -12.01 11.37
CA VAL A 219 21.12 -12.29 10.23
C VAL A 219 21.70 -13.50 9.50
N SER A 220 21.81 -14.64 10.18
CA SER A 220 22.41 -15.87 9.63
C SER A 220 21.40 -16.74 8.88
N SER A 221 20.32 -16.17 8.33
CA SER A 221 19.53 -16.87 7.33
C SER A 221 20.25 -16.71 5.99
N THR A 222 20.97 -17.74 5.57
CA THR A 222 21.37 -17.91 4.18
C THR A 222 20.17 -17.62 3.28
N THR A 223 20.32 -16.78 2.25
CA THR A 223 19.24 -16.34 1.34
C THR A 223 18.51 -17.50 0.64
N SER A 224 19.07 -18.71 0.71
CA SER A 224 18.45 -19.97 0.27
C SER A 224 17.23 -20.38 1.12
N GLN A 225 17.12 -19.98 2.39
CA GLN A 225 16.10 -20.44 3.34
C GLN A 225 14.86 -19.52 3.49
N MET A 226 14.88 -18.30 2.94
CA MET A 226 13.74 -17.38 3.07
C MET A 226 12.54 -17.85 2.22
N LYS A 227 11.36 -17.90 2.84
CA LYS A 227 10.06 -18.23 2.21
C LYS A 227 9.49 -17.03 1.45
N TYR A 228 9.66 -15.83 1.99
CA TYR A 228 9.20 -14.57 1.44
C TYR A 228 10.37 -13.64 1.17
N SER A 229 10.23 -12.84 0.13
CA SER A 229 11.21 -11.83 -0.27
C SER A 229 10.55 -10.47 -0.34
N LEU A 230 11.29 -9.45 0.09
CA LEU A 230 10.86 -8.07 -0.05
C LEU A 230 10.91 -7.67 -1.52
N VAL A 231 9.76 -7.29 -2.08
CA VAL A 231 9.65 -6.80 -3.45
C VAL A 231 9.80 -5.28 -3.47
N ALA A 232 9.09 -4.58 -2.58
CA ALA A 232 9.11 -3.13 -2.50
C ALA A 232 8.95 -2.64 -1.06
N SER A 233 9.56 -1.51 -0.73
CA SER A 233 9.29 -0.76 0.50
C SER A 233 9.47 0.72 0.25
N LYS A 234 8.55 1.55 0.76
CA LYS A 234 8.65 3.01 0.65
C LYS A 234 8.10 3.68 1.92
N GLN A 235 8.85 4.66 2.42
CA GLN A 235 8.42 5.60 3.44
C GLN A 235 8.11 6.95 2.79
N MET A 236 7.10 7.64 3.34
CA MET A 236 6.78 9.04 3.11
C MET A 236 6.37 9.66 4.45
N VAL A 237 7.30 10.31 5.11
CA VAL A 237 7.17 10.89 6.47
C VAL A 237 6.64 9.84 7.44
N GLY A 238 5.33 9.86 7.74
CA GLY A 238 4.68 8.93 8.65
C GLY A 238 4.00 7.74 7.99
N ILE A 239 3.92 7.70 6.66
CA ILE A 239 3.30 6.60 5.91
C ILE A 239 4.39 5.64 5.47
N PHE A 240 4.18 4.34 5.64
CA PHE A 240 5.14 3.31 5.22
C PHE A 240 4.41 2.14 4.58
N VAL A 241 4.91 1.66 3.44
CA VAL A 241 4.36 0.52 2.72
C VAL A 241 5.45 -0.51 2.50
N THR A 242 5.09 -1.79 2.67
CA THR A 242 5.93 -2.92 2.27
C THR A 242 5.13 -3.91 1.45
N LEU A 243 5.76 -4.45 0.42
CA LEU A 243 5.25 -5.50 -0.46
C LEU A 243 6.21 -6.68 -0.39
N TRP A 244 5.69 -7.83 0.03
CA TRP A 244 6.41 -9.09 0.10
C TRP A 244 5.71 -10.12 -0.77
N ALA A 245 6.48 -10.98 -1.41
CA ALA A 245 5.95 -12.09 -2.19
C ALA A 245 6.67 -13.37 -1.78
N ARG A 246 5.98 -14.51 -1.89
CA ARG A 246 6.63 -15.82 -1.82
C ARG A 246 7.75 -15.87 -2.85
N LYS A 247 8.86 -16.53 -2.50
CA LYS A 247 10.09 -16.55 -3.32
C LYS A 247 9.84 -16.98 -4.77
N GLU A 248 8.96 -17.96 -4.97
CA GLU A 248 8.51 -18.46 -6.27
C GLU A 248 7.66 -17.47 -7.07
N CYS A 249 6.98 -16.53 -6.40
CA CYS A 249 6.14 -15.51 -7.03
C CYS A 249 6.95 -14.29 -7.51
N VAL A 250 8.12 -14.03 -6.91
CA VAL A 250 8.94 -12.82 -7.20
C VAL A 250 9.28 -12.69 -8.69
N GLN A 251 9.55 -13.81 -9.37
CA GLN A 251 9.93 -13.82 -10.78
C GLN A 251 8.82 -13.36 -11.75
N TYR A 252 7.56 -13.35 -11.28
CA TYR A 252 6.40 -12.92 -12.06
C TYR A 252 6.02 -11.46 -11.83
N VAL A 253 6.67 -10.79 -10.87
CA VAL A 253 6.51 -9.36 -10.66
C VAL A 253 7.35 -8.58 -11.66
N SER A 254 6.75 -7.62 -12.34
CA SER A 254 7.42 -6.71 -13.26
C SER A 254 6.79 -5.32 -13.23
N HIS A 255 7.42 -4.32 -13.86
CA HIS A 255 6.83 -2.98 -13.99
C HIS A 255 6.51 -2.30 -12.64
N LEU A 256 7.30 -2.63 -11.61
CA LEU A 256 7.15 -2.07 -10.28
C LEU A 256 7.44 -0.57 -10.29
N ARG A 257 6.45 0.22 -9.87
CA ARG A 257 6.48 1.68 -9.80
C ARG A 257 5.84 2.13 -8.50
N ILE A 258 6.33 3.23 -7.96
CA ILE A 258 5.80 3.83 -6.73
C ILE A 258 5.52 5.29 -6.99
N SER A 259 4.38 5.79 -6.53
CA SER A 259 3.99 7.19 -6.56
C SER A 259 3.62 7.64 -5.15
N CYS A 260 3.96 8.88 -4.78
CA CYS A 260 3.71 9.45 -3.46
C CYS A 260 2.97 10.77 -3.64
N ILE A 261 1.80 10.90 -3.02
CA ILE A 261 1.00 12.13 -3.06
C ILE A 261 0.87 12.66 -1.65
N SER A 262 1.43 13.84 -1.39
CA SER A 262 1.30 14.54 -0.11
C SER A 262 0.00 15.34 -0.04
N ARG A 263 -0.69 15.29 1.11
CA ARG A 263 -1.95 16.02 1.40
C ARG A 263 -1.93 16.70 2.78
N GLY A 264 -0.77 16.79 3.41
CA GLY A 264 -0.61 17.31 4.77
C GLY A 264 -0.76 18.82 4.87
N ILE A 265 -0.01 19.42 5.79
CA ILE A 265 -0.06 20.87 6.02
C ILE A 265 0.15 21.60 4.68
N MET A 266 -0.68 22.61 4.41
CA MET A 266 -0.72 23.36 3.13
C MET A 266 -0.95 22.51 1.86
N GLY A 267 -1.37 21.24 2.00
CA GLY A 267 -1.54 20.33 0.87
C GLY A 267 -0.22 19.77 0.30
N CYS A 268 0.92 20.03 0.93
CA CYS A 268 2.24 19.71 0.38
C CYS A 268 3.08 18.79 1.27
N LEU A 269 2.84 18.77 2.58
CA LEU A 269 3.67 17.99 3.51
C LEU A 269 3.22 16.52 3.58
N GLY A 270 4.18 15.59 3.67
CA GLY A 270 3.94 14.13 3.56
C GLY A 270 3.30 13.46 4.79
N ASN A 271 2.92 14.21 5.83
CA ASN A 271 2.31 13.64 7.03
C ASN A 271 0.86 13.16 6.83
N LYS A 272 0.25 13.51 5.70
CA LYS A 272 -1.01 13.00 5.16
C LYS A 272 -0.84 12.79 3.66
N GLY A 273 -1.68 11.95 3.08
CA GLY A 273 -1.62 11.63 1.65
C GLY A 273 -1.57 10.12 1.43
N CYS A 274 -0.85 9.67 0.40
CA CYS A 274 -0.71 8.24 0.11
C CYS A 274 0.63 7.85 -0.49
N ILE A 275 0.93 6.56 -0.37
CA ILE A 275 1.93 5.84 -1.16
C ILE A 275 1.17 4.82 -2.00
N SER A 276 1.33 4.91 -3.33
CA SER A 276 0.71 4.00 -4.30
C SER A 276 1.78 3.12 -4.93
N VAL A 277 1.59 1.81 -4.92
CA VAL A 277 2.51 0.81 -5.51
C VAL A 277 1.80 0.14 -6.68
N SER A 278 2.35 0.31 -7.89
CA SER A 278 1.86 -0.29 -9.12
C SER A 278 2.84 -1.37 -9.61
N PHE A 279 2.34 -2.50 -10.07
CA PHE A 279 3.14 -3.52 -10.74
C PHE A 279 2.28 -4.42 -11.62
N LEU A 280 2.91 -5.15 -12.54
CA LEU A 280 2.32 -6.31 -13.19
C LEU A 280 2.72 -7.57 -12.43
N PHE A 281 1.76 -8.46 -12.22
CA PHE A 281 1.99 -9.82 -11.75
C PHE A 281 1.42 -10.78 -12.79
N HIS A 282 2.31 -11.55 -13.42
CA HIS A 282 2.02 -12.18 -14.71
C HIS A 282 1.47 -11.15 -15.72
N GLN A 283 0.26 -11.34 -16.24
CA GLN A 283 -0.39 -10.43 -17.18
C GLN A 283 -1.40 -9.48 -16.52
N THR A 284 -1.59 -9.55 -15.19
CA THR A 284 -2.57 -8.75 -14.47
C THR A 284 -1.90 -7.57 -13.77
N SER A 285 -2.49 -6.39 -13.91
CA SER A 285 -1.99 -5.16 -13.30
C SER A 285 -2.60 -4.93 -11.92
N PHE A 286 -1.73 -4.67 -10.94
CA PHE A 286 -2.07 -4.41 -9.55
C PHE A 286 -1.73 -2.97 -9.17
N CYS A 287 -2.60 -2.35 -8.38
CA CYS A 287 -2.29 -1.12 -7.66
C CYS A 287 -2.71 -1.21 -6.18
N PHE A 288 -1.78 -0.96 -5.27
CA PHE A 288 -2.05 -0.84 -3.84
C PHE A 288 -1.86 0.60 -3.39
N VAL A 289 -2.88 1.18 -2.76
CA VAL A 289 -2.85 2.58 -2.29
C VAL A 289 -2.93 2.59 -0.77
N CYS A 290 -1.85 2.95 -0.10
CA CYS A 290 -1.83 3.13 1.36
C CYS A 290 -1.96 4.62 1.70
N SER A 291 -3.04 5.01 2.36
CA SER A 291 -3.29 6.43 2.67
C SER A 291 -3.38 6.74 4.15
N HIS A 292 -3.11 7.99 4.48
CA HIS A 292 -3.44 8.62 5.76
C HIS A 292 -4.16 9.93 5.44
N LEU A 293 -5.50 9.93 5.54
CA LEU A 293 -6.34 11.05 5.13
C LEU A 293 -6.52 12.09 6.25
N ALA A 294 -7.03 13.27 5.91
CA ALA A 294 -7.32 14.34 6.87
C ALA A 294 -8.08 13.85 8.12
N SER A 295 -7.52 14.15 9.29
CA SER A 295 -8.15 13.84 10.58
C SER A 295 -9.12 14.95 11.00
N GLY A 296 -9.97 14.65 11.98
CA GLY A 296 -10.93 15.59 12.54
C GLY A 296 -12.28 14.95 12.87
N GLU A 297 -13.03 15.60 13.76
CA GLU A 297 -14.35 15.17 14.25
C GLU A 297 -15.39 16.29 14.17
N LYS A 298 -15.04 17.42 13.56
CA LYS A 298 -16.01 18.49 13.32
C LYS A 298 -16.85 18.11 12.11
N GLU A 299 -18.08 18.58 12.10
CA GLU A 299 -18.93 18.54 10.91
C GLU A 299 -18.23 19.22 9.72
N GLY A 300 -18.31 18.60 8.54
CA GLY A 300 -17.59 19.02 7.35
C GLY A 300 -16.15 18.50 7.23
N ASP A 301 -15.59 17.85 8.27
CA ASP A 301 -14.26 17.24 8.18
C ASP A 301 -14.25 16.05 7.18
N GLU A 302 -15.39 15.37 6.99
CA GLU A 302 -15.58 14.32 5.98
C GLU A 302 -15.39 14.83 4.56
N LEU A 303 -15.79 16.08 4.26
CA LEU A 303 -15.60 16.69 2.95
C LEU A 303 -14.12 16.88 2.62
N ARG A 304 -13.27 17.13 3.64
CA ARG A 304 -11.82 17.21 3.43
C ARG A 304 -11.22 15.84 3.11
N ARG A 305 -11.72 14.77 3.74
CA ARG A 305 -11.32 13.39 3.41
C ARG A 305 -11.76 12.99 2.01
N ASN A 306 -12.98 13.35 1.59
CA ASN A 306 -13.44 13.14 0.22
C ASN A 306 -12.51 13.87 -0.78
N MET A 307 -12.19 15.14 -0.49
CA MET A 307 -11.28 15.94 -1.32
C MET A 307 -9.88 15.30 -1.41
N ASP A 308 -9.33 14.77 -0.30
CA ASP A 308 -8.06 14.06 -0.32
C ASP A 308 -8.11 12.83 -1.24
N VAL A 309 -9.18 12.03 -1.19
CA VAL A 309 -9.35 10.86 -2.07
C VAL A 309 -9.40 11.28 -3.54
N LEU A 310 -10.19 12.32 -3.87
CA LEU A 310 -10.31 12.82 -5.24
C LEU A 310 -8.98 13.35 -5.77
N GLU A 311 -8.24 14.12 -4.97
CA GLU A 311 -6.94 14.66 -5.33
C GLU A 311 -5.87 13.55 -5.46
N ILE A 312 -5.91 12.51 -4.62
CA ILE A 312 -5.04 11.34 -4.78
C ILE A 312 -5.32 10.63 -6.11
N LEU A 313 -6.58 10.36 -6.42
CA LEU A 313 -6.97 9.67 -7.66
C LEU A 313 -6.58 10.49 -8.91
N LYS A 314 -6.82 11.81 -8.86
CA LYS A 314 -6.52 12.74 -9.95
C LYS A 314 -5.01 12.88 -10.19
N ASN A 315 -4.25 13.13 -9.12
CA ASN A 315 -2.86 13.55 -9.21
C ASN A 315 -1.87 12.38 -9.22
N THR A 316 -2.27 11.17 -8.80
CA THR A 316 -1.39 10.01 -8.95
C THR A 316 -1.12 9.76 -10.43
N GLN A 317 0.16 9.76 -10.78
CA GLN A 317 0.65 9.44 -12.11
C GLN A 317 1.87 8.53 -11.92
N PHE A 318 1.80 7.32 -12.47
CA PHE A 318 2.96 6.42 -12.44
C PHE A 318 3.95 6.80 -13.55
N PRO A 319 5.26 6.73 -13.31
CA PRO A 319 6.27 6.98 -14.33
C PRO A 319 6.12 6.03 -15.53
N LYS A 320 6.30 6.56 -16.73
CA LYS A 320 6.35 5.78 -17.98
C LYS A 320 7.73 5.15 -18.12
N ILE A 321 7.84 3.89 -17.73
CA ILE A 321 9.11 3.14 -17.76
C ILE A 321 9.31 2.34 -19.06
N CYS A 322 8.24 2.08 -19.82
CA CYS A 322 8.32 1.43 -21.12
C CYS A 322 7.96 2.45 -22.21
N ARG A 323 8.78 2.50 -23.27
CA ARG A 323 8.58 3.39 -24.42
C ARG A 323 7.82 2.72 -25.59
N THR A 324 7.41 1.48 -25.41
CA THR A 324 6.65 0.74 -26.43
C THR A 324 5.22 1.29 -26.52
N ALA A 325 4.80 1.65 -27.73
CA ALA A 325 3.46 2.19 -28.00
C ALA A 325 2.32 1.23 -27.59
N TYR A 326 2.62 -0.06 -27.47
CA TYR A 326 1.68 -1.13 -27.13
C TYR A 326 1.75 -1.59 -25.66
N SER A 327 2.51 -0.88 -24.80
CA SER A 327 2.59 -1.23 -23.38
C SER A 327 1.24 -1.03 -22.70
N ARG A 328 0.56 -2.12 -22.32
CA ARG A 328 -0.69 -2.12 -21.53
C ARG A 328 -0.50 -1.76 -20.05
N VAL A 329 0.64 -1.17 -19.69
CA VAL A 329 0.98 -0.85 -18.31
C VAL A 329 0.19 0.40 -17.89
N PRO A 330 -0.66 0.32 -16.84
CA PRO A 330 -1.54 1.43 -16.46
C PRO A 330 -0.79 2.68 -15.97
N ASP A 331 -1.33 3.86 -16.20
CA ASP A 331 -0.71 5.15 -15.85
C ASP A 331 -1.37 5.82 -14.63
N LYS A 332 -2.66 5.57 -14.43
CA LYS A 332 -3.45 6.02 -13.26
C LYS A 332 -3.84 4.87 -12.35
N ILE A 333 -4.29 5.18 -11.14
CA ILE A 333 -4.74 4.17 -10.15
C ILE A 333 -5.87 3.32 -10.72
N LEU A 334 -6.93 3.95 -11.25
CA LEU A 334 -8.15 3.26 -11.71
C LEU A 334 -8.00 2.56 -13.06
N ASP A 335 -6.87 2.75 -13.75
CA ASP A 335 -6.57 2.06 -15.02
C ASP A 335 -6.06 0.62 -14.79
N HIS A 336 -5.77 0.24 -13.54
CA HIS A 336 -5.32 -1.12 -13.22
C HIS A 336 -6.50 -2.08 -13.13
N ASP A 337 -6.24 -3.34 -13.48
CA ASP A 337 -7.23 -4.43 -13.41
C ASP A 337 -7.74 -4.60 -11.98
N GLN A 338 -6.82 -4.50 -11.01
CA GLN A 338 -7.06 -4.79 -9.61
C GLN A 338 -6.43 -3.72 -8.72
N VAL A 339 -7.28 -3.05 -7.95
CA VAL A 339 -6.86 -1.98 -7.04
C VAL A 339 -7.33 -2.29 -5.63
N ILE A 340 -6.42 -2.20 -4.66
CA ILE A 340 -6.75 -2.29 -3.24
C ILE A 340 -6.27 -1.03 -2.53
N TRP A 341 -7.21 -0.34 -1.88
CA TRP A 341 -6.95 0.86 -1.10
C TRP A 341 -7.05 0.52 0.38
N LEU A 342 -6.00 0.84 1.12
CA LEU A 342 -5.86 0.57 2.54
C LEU A 342 -5.39 1.82 3.27
N GLY A 343 -5.66 1.93 4.56
CA GLY A 343 -5.08 3.01 5.34
C GLY A 343 -5.90 3.45 6.55
N ASP A 344 -5.36 4.44 7.24
CA ASP A 344 -6.13 5.27 8.16
C ASP A 344 -6.87 6.33 7.33
N LEU A 345 -8.11 6.00 6.96
CA LEU A 345 -8.99 6.87 6.20
C LEU A 345 -9.64 7.96 7.06
N ASN A 346 -9.52 7.85 8.39
CA ASN A 346 -9.94 8.86 9.36
C ASN A 346 -11.43 9.26 9.36
N TYR A 347 -12.30 8.58 8.60
CA TYR A 347 -13.75 8.78 8.69
C TYR A 347 -14.26 8.42 10.09
N ARG A 348 -15.26 9.17 10.55
CA ARG A 348 -15.79 9.10 11.92
C ARG A 348 -17.23 8.60 11.91
N ILE A 349 -17.79 8.44 13.10
CA ILE A 349 -19.20 8.13 13.30
C ILE A 349 -19.96 9.45 13.46
N ALA A 350 -21.00 9.65 12.67
CA ALA A 350 -21.88 10.81 12.69
C ALA A 350 -22.91 10.72 13.83
N LEU A 351 -22.43 10.48 15.05
CA LEU A 351 -23.23 10.43 16.27
C LEU A 351 -22.53 11.18 17.40
N SER A 352 -23.30 11.62 18.40
CA SER A 352 -22.69 12.03 19.66
C SER A 352 -21.99 10.83 20.31
N TYR A 353 -20.98 11.11 21.14
CA TYR A 353 -20.35 10.02 21.89
C TYR A 353 -21.36 9.28 22.79
N SER A 354 -22.34 9.98 23.38
CA SER A 354 -23.33 9.34 24.26
C SER A 354 -24.15 8.28 23.52
N GLU A 355 -24.57 8.58 22.28
CA GLU A 355 -25.31 7.63 21.44
C GLU A 355 -24.40 6.51 20.96
N THR A 356 -23.19 6.86 20.49
CA THR A 356 -22.16 5.89 20.09
C THR A 356 -21.88 4.89 21.21
N ARG A 357 -21.76 5.36 22.46
CA ARG A 357 -21.49 4.51 23.61
C ARG A 357 -22.62 3.52 23.90
N LYS A 358 -23.89 3.92 23.71
CA LYS A 358 -25.02 3.00 23.90
C LYS A 358 -24.91 1.83 22.92
N LEU A 359 -24.76 2.13 21.64
CA LEU A 359 -24.62 1.12 20.58
C LEU A 359 -23.37 0.24 20.79
N LEU A 360 -22.26 0.82 21.27
CA LEU A 360 -21.05 0.06 21.61
C LEU A 360 -21.27 -0.94 22.75
N VAL A 361 -22.00 -0.56 23.80
CA VAL A 361 -22.30 -1.45 24.94
C VAL A 361 -23.19 -2.61 24.49
N ASP A 362 -24.12 -2.32 23.58
CA ASP A 362 -25.06 -3.31 23.04
C ASP A 362 -24.44 -4.17 21.92
N ASN A 363 -23.20 -3.88 21.50
CA ASN A 363 -22.54 -4.46 20.32
C ASN A 363 -23.36 -4.34 19.02
N ASP A 364 -24.18 -3.29 18.91
CA ASP A 364 -25.00 -3.02 17.73
C ASP A 364 -24.18 -2.36 16.63
N TRP A 365 -23.37 -3.17 15.95
CA TRP A 365 -22.47 -2.73 14.89
C TRP A 365 -23.22 -2.27 13.65
N ASP A 366 -24.36 -2.88 13.33
CA ASP A 366 -25.10 -2.56 12.11
C ASP A 366 -25.68 -1.13 12.21
N THR A 367 -26.37 -0.78 13.31
CA THR A 367 -26.87 0.59 13.53
C THR A 367 -25.74 1.60 13.63
N LEU A 368 -24.61 1.22 14.22
CA LEU A 368 -23.45 2.10 14.35
C LEU A 368 -22.78 2.36 12.99
N LEU A 369 -22.71 1.34 12.12
CA LEU A 369 -22.20 1.46 10.75
C LEU A 369 -23.12 2.29 9.85
N ASP A 370 -24.44 2.29 10.06
CA ASP A 370 -25.34 3.20 9.36
C ASP A 370 -25.04 4.69 9.62
N LYS A 371 -24.24 4.97 10.65
CA LYS A 371 -23.75 6.30 10.99
C LYS A 371 -22.25 6.49 10.68
N ASP A 372 -21.60 5.50 10.05
CA ASP A 372 -20.21 5.62 9.60
C ASP A 372 -20.13 6.58 8.41
N GLN A 373 -19.32 7.64 8.53
CA GLN A 373 -19.20 8.64 7.48
C GLN A 373 -18.69 8.02 6.17
N LEU A 374 -17.76 7.07 6.19
CA LEU A 374 -17.28 6.47 4.94
C LEU A 374 -18.41 5.71 4.22
N LYS A 375 -19.23 4.95 4.95
CA LYS A 375 -20.42 4.29 4.40
C LYS A 375 -21.39 5.30 3.78
N ILE A 376 -21.75 6.34 4.54
CA ILE A 376 -22.67 7.40 4.09
C ILE A 376 -22.16 8.11 2.83
N GLU A 377 -20.88 8.52 2.82
CA GLU A 377 -20.29 9.24 1.69
C GLU A 377 -20.19 8.35 0.43
N ARG A 378 -19.96 7.04 0.61
CA ARG A 378 -19.93 6.05 -0.48
C ARG A 378 -21.30 5.78 -1.08
N GLU A 379 -22.29 5.54 -0.23
CA GLU A 379 -23.68 5.28 -0.66
C GLU A 379 -24.29 6.48 -1.37
N ALA A 380 -23.92 7.69 -0.93
CA ALA A 380 -24.30 8.92 -1.63
C ALA A 380 -23.47 9.19 -2.91
N GLY A 381 -22.52 8.33 -3.27
CA GLY A 381 -21.70 8.45 -4.47
C GLY A 381 -20.69 9.59 -4.48
N ARG A 382 -20.41 10.22 -3.32
CA ARG A 382 -19.51 11.38 -3.20
C ARG A 382 -18.03 10.98 -3.15
N VAL A 383 -17.73 9.76 -2.75
CA VAL A 383 -16.36 9.21 -2.67
C VAL A 383 -16.37 7.71 -2.97
N PHE A 384 -15.25 7.17 -3.47
CA PHE A 384 -15.08 5.72 -3.70
C PHE A 384 -16.23 5.08 -4.53
N LYS A 385 -16.74 5.80 -5.53
CA LYS A 385 -17.77 5.28 -6.45
C LYS A 385 -17.27 4.02 -7.16
N GLY A 386 -18.04 2.93 -7.10
CA GLY A 386 -17.69 1.63 -7.71
C GLY A 386 -16.75 0.76 -6.86
N TRP A 387 -16.25 1.26 -5.73
CA TRP A 387 -15.41 0.48 -4.82
C TRP A 387 -16.25 -0.38 -3.88
N LYS A 388 -15.70 -1.55 -3.55
CA LYS A 388 -16.29 -2.53 -2.64
C LYS A 388 -15.54 -2.51 -1.31
N GLU A 389 -16.26 -2.81 -0.24
CA GLU A 389 -15.70 -3.03 1.11
C GLU A 389 -16.43 -4.23 1.72
N GLY A 390 -15.72 -5.02 2.51
CA GLY A 390 -16.29 -6.15 3.24
C GLY A 390 -17.26 -5.70 4.32
N LYS A 391 -18.22 -6.56 4.67
CA LYS A 391 -19.03 -6.31 5.86
C LYS A 391 -18.12 -6.33 7.10
N ILE A 392 -18.24 -5.29 7.92
CA ILE A 392 -17.48 -5.13 9.16
C ILE A 392 -18.25 -5.84 10.27
N TYR A 393 -17.59 -6.78 10.95
CA TYR A 393 -18.12 -7.53 12.10
C TYR A 393 -17.29 -7.31 13.37
N PHE A 394 -16.46 -6.26 13.38
CA PHE A 394 -15.54 -5.97 14.47
C PHE A 394 -15.76 -4.57 15.02
N ALA A 395 -15.45 -4.38 16.30
CA ALA A 395 -15.61 -3.10 17.00
C ALA A 395 -14.71 -2.00 16.42
N PRO A 396 -15.09 -0.71 16.56
CA PRO A 396 -14.29 0.44 16.12
C PRO A 396 -12.82 0.35 16.51
N THR A 397 -11.94 0.71 15.58
CA THR A 397 -10.48 0.52 15.70
C THR A 397 -9.78 1.69 16.40
N TYR A 398 -10.47 2.81 16.56
CA TYR A 398 -9.98 4.05 17.17
C TYR A 398 -11.04 4.62 18.13
N LYS A 399 -10.74 5.39 19.18
CA LYS A 399 -9.42 5.66 19.80
C LYS A 399 -9.34 4.95 21.14
N TYR A 400 -8.31 4.13 21.32
CA TYR A 400 -8.05 3.44 22.58
C TYR A 400 -7.09 4.22 23.48
N PHE A 401 -7.12 3.92 24.78
CA PHE A 401 -5.97 4.19 25.62
C PHE A 401 -4.81 3.24 25.25
N TYR A 402 -3.58 3.72 25.39
CA TYR A 402 -2.42 2.87 25.15
C TYR A 402 -2.38 1.70 26.12
N ASN A 403 -1.97 0.52 25.62
CA ASN A 403 -1.91 -0.71 26.40
C ASN A 403 -3.23 -1.06 27.11
N SER A 404 -4.37 -0.71 26.51
CA SER A 404 -5.70 -0.90 27.10
C SER A 404 -6.75 -1.18 26.03
N ASP A 405 -7.80 -1.89 26.41
CA ASP A 405 -9.01 -2.13 25.59
C ASP A 405 -10.11 -1.10 25.85
N THR A 406 -9.85 -0.11 26.70
CA THR A 406 -10.78 0.96 27.01
C THR A 406 -10.70 2.08 25.97
N TYR A 407 -11.85 2.56 25.49
CA TYR A 407 -11.89 3.72 24.60
C TYR A 407 -11.56 5.02 25.34
N PHE A 408 -10.83 5.92 24.69
CA PHE A 408 -10.32 7.16 25.27
C PHE A 408 -11.42 8.05 25.89
N GLY A 409 -12.62 8.03 25.32
CA GLY A 409 -13.71 8.87 25.80
C GLY A 409 -14.41 8.39 27.08
N GLU A 410 -14.06 7.22 27.63
CA GLU A 410 -14.72 6.66 28.82
C GLU A 410 -14.34 7.33 30.14
N MET A 411 -13.26 8.11 30.20
CA MET A 411 -12.91 8.85 31.41
C MET A 411 -13.95 9.95 31.72
N LYS A 412 -14.60 9.85 32.88
CA LYS A 412 -15.51 10.88 33.43
C LYS A 412 -14.78 12.15 33.87
N THR A 413 -13.46 12.11 34.00
CA THR A 413 -12.63 13.20 34.51
C THR A 413 -11.58 13.59 33.47
N SER A 414 -11.74 14.72 32.77
CA SER A 414 -10.62 15.66 32.52
C SER A 414 -11.00 16.78 31.56
N LYS A 415 -10.26 17.88 31.69
CA LYS A 415 -10.16 19.05 30.81
C LYS A 415 -9.74 18.73 29.35
N LYS A 416 -9.67 17.45 28.93
CA LYS A 416 -9.24 17.01 27.59
C LYS A 416 -10.44 16.65 26.72
N LYS A 417 -10.41 17.03 25.44
CA LYS A 417 -11.49 16.80 24.48
C LYS A 417 -11.76 15.30 24.31
N ARG A 418 -12.99 14.86 24.62
CA ARG A 418 -13.48 13.49 24.37
C ARG A 418 -13.31 13.11 22.89
N ARG A 419 -13.05 11.83 22.62
CA ARG A 419 -12.95 11.25 21.27
C ARG A 419 -14.01 10.18 21.11
N THR A 420 -14.75 10.24 20.02
CA THR A 420 -15.78 9.25 19.70
C THR A 420 -15.10 8.05 19.03
N PRO A 421 -15.39 6.81 19.46
CA PRO A 421 -14.89 5.64 18.76
C PRO A 421 -15.28 5.63 17.28
N ALA A 422 -14.41 5.14 16.40
CA ALA A 422 -14.61 5.14 14.95
C ALA A 422 -13.82 4.02 14.25
N TRP A 423 -14.32 3.60 13.08
CA TRP A 423 -13.59 2.75 12.13
C TRP A 423 -12.76 3.62 11.19
N CYS A 424 -11.61 4.06 11.69
CA CYS A 424 -10.67 4.88 10.93
C CYS A 424 -9.88 4.04 9.91
N ASP A 425 -9.55 2.81 10.28
CA ASP A 425 -8.64 1.92 9.54
C ASP A 425 -9.44 0.99 8.61
N ARG A 426 -9.30 1.15 7.29
CA ARG A 426 -10.19 0.52 6.30
C ARG A 426 -9.45 -0.09 5.12
N ILE A 427 -10.06 -1.11 4.50
CA ILE A 427 -9.54 -1.77 3.29
C ILE A 427 -10.69 -1.92 2.29
N LEU A 428 -10.54 -1.28 1.13
CA LEU A 428 -11.48 -1.28 0.02
C LEU A 428 -10.81 -1.82 -1.25
N TRP A 429 -11.59 -2.29 -2.21
CA TRP A 429 -11.06 -2.73 -3.50
C TRP A 429 -11.92 -2.31 -4.68
N HIS A 430 -11.30 -2.23 -5.84
CA HIS A 430 -11.92 -1.93 -7.13
C HIS A 430 -11.35 -2.87 -8.19
N GLY A 431 -12.18 -3.21 -9.18
CA GLY A 431 -11.85 -4.17 -10.23
C GLY A 431 -12.58 -5.51 -10.09
N ASN A 432 -12.30 -6.39 -11.05
CA ASN A 432 -12.91 -7.71 -11.16
C ASN A 432 -11.93 -8.81 -10.70
N GLY A 433 -12.44 -10.01 -10.43
CA GLY A 433 -11.60 -11.14 -10.00
C GLY A 433 -11.03 -11.01 -8.58
N ILE A 434 -11.53 -10.08 -7.76
CA ILE A 434 -11.13 -9.93 -6.35
C ILE A 434 -12.25 -10.46 -5.46
N ARG A 435 -11.97 -11.53 -4.71
CA ARG A 435 -12.88 -12.14 -3.73
C ARG A 435 -12.28 -12.07 -2.34
N GLN A 436 -12.87 -11.25 -1.49
CA GLN A 436 -12.47 -11.14 -0.08
C GLN A 436 -12.85 -12.41 0.70
N LEU A 437 -11.89 -12.96 1.44
CA LEU A 437 -12.03 -14.16 2.27
C LEU A 437 -12.21 -13.81 3.74
N SER A 438 -11.52 -12.76 4.19
CA SER A 438 -11.59 -12.30 5.58
C SER A 438 -11.42 -10.79 5.62
N TYR A 439 -12.04 -10.18 6.64
CA TYR A 439 -11.86 -8.77 6.99
C TYR A 439 -11.95 -8.65 8.50
N ILE A 440 -10.81 -8.53 9.16
CA ILE A 440 -10.71 -8.66 10.61
C ILE A 440 -9.87 -7.55 11.22
N ARG A 441 -10.16 -7.26 12.49
CA ARG A 441 -9.35 -6.44 13.36
C ARG A 441 -8.42 -7.33 14.19
N GLY A 442 -7.17 -6.92 14.36
CA GLY A 442 -6.24 -7.53 15.32
C GLY A 442 -6.29 -6.83 16.68
N GLU A 443 -5.92 -7.55 17.73
CA GLU A 443 -6.09 -7.09 19.12
C GLU A 443 -4.83 -6.49 19.76
N SER A 444 -3.85 -6.08 18.94
CA SER A 444 -2.62 -5.48 19.46
C SER A 444 -2.89 -4.14 20.15
N ARG A 445 -2.41 -3.99 21.39
CA ARG A 445 -2.55 -2.78 22.22
C ARG A 445 -1.37 -1.81 22.08
N PHE A 446 -0.50 -2.03 21.10
CA PHE A 446 0.71 -1.23 20.88
C PHE A 446 0.39 0.25 20.58
N SER A 447 -0.68 0.48 19.82
CA SER A 447 -1.16 1.80 19.39
C SER A 447 -2.53 2.13 20.03
N ASP A 448 -2.95 3.38 19.90
CA ASP A 448 -4.33 3.81 20.15
C ASP A 448 -5.28 3.41 19.02
N HIS A 449 -4.74 2.84 17.94
CA HIS A 449 -5.46 2.10 16.91
C HIS A 449 -5.25 0.59 17.02
N ARG A 450 -6.26 -0.17 16.62
CA ARG A 450 -6.17 -1.61 16.39
C ARG A 450 -5.84 -1.89 14.91
N PRO A 451 -4.89 -2.80 14.61
CA PRO A 451 -4.57 -3.15 13.22
C PRO A 451 -5.78 -3.78 12.52
N VAL A 452 -5.89 -3.57 11.21
CA VAL A 452 -6.94 -4.17 10.36
C VAL A 452 -6.29 -4.93 9.22
N CYS A 453 -6.80 -6.12 8.92
CA CYS A 453 -6.33 -6.92 7.80
C CYS A 453 -7.47 -7.56 7.02
N ALA A 454 -7.21 -7.79 5.73
CA ALA A 454 -8.09 -8.50 4.83
C ALA A 454 -7.28 -9.49 3.99
N THR A 455 -7.85 -10.66 3.74
CA THR A 455 -7.29 -11.64 2.81
C THR A 455 -8.20 -11.75 1.60
N PHE A 456 -7.62 -11.84 0.42
CA PHE A 456 -8.33 -11.98 -0.85
C PHE A 456 -7.83 -13.20 -1.62
N PHE A 457 -8.73 -13.86 -2.35
CA PHE A 457 -8.35 -14.55 -3.57
C PHE A 457 -8.48 -13.59 -4.73
N VAL A 458 -7.48 -13.60 -5.60
CA VAL A 458 -7.36 -12.67 -6.70
C VAL A 458 -7.01 -13.42 -7.98
N ASP A 459 -7.86 -13.30 -8.99
CA ASP A 459 -7.72 -14.00 -10.27
C ASP A 459 -6.68 -13.31 -11.15
N VAL A 460 -5.68 -14.06 -11.62
CA VAL A 460 -4.54 -13.54 -12.36
C VAL A 460 -4.39 -14.31 -13.67
N MET A 461 -4.19 -13.58 -14.75
CA MET A 461 -3.96 -14.15 -16.07
C MET A 461 -2.49 -14.60 -16.21
N VAL A 462 -2.29 -15.89 -16.50
CA VAL A 462 -0.98 -16.54 -16.58
C VAL A 462 -0.70 -16.99 -18.03
N ASN A 463 0.56 -16.92 -18.48
CA ASN A 463 0.99 -17.45 -19.77
C ASN A 463 1.30 -18.96 -19.65
N GLU A 464 0.83 -19.78 -20.60
CA GLU A 464 1.08 -21.24 -20.62
C GLU A 464 2.55 -21.65 -20.88
N ASP A 465 3.43 -20.72 -21.27
CA ASP A 465 4.79 -21.01 -21.75
C ASP A 465 5.76 -21.60 -20.68
N GLY A 466 5.30 -21.81 -19.44
CA GLY A 466 6.11 -22.34 -18.35
C GLY A 466 5.88 -23.81 -17.97
N LEU A 467 4.81 -24.47 -18.46
CA LEU A 467 4.40 -25.79 -17.97
C LEU A 467 4.47 -26.93 -18.99
N LYS A 468 5.20 -26.75 -20.10
CA LYS A 468 5.63 -27.87 -20.95
C LYS A 468 7.08 -28.23 -20.62
N LYS A 469 7.32 -28.75 -19.41
CA LYS A 469 8.44 -29.69 -19.23
C LYS A 469 7.96 -31.03 -19.76
N GLU A 470 8.57 -31.44 -20.87
CA GLU A 470 8.41 -32.74 -21.50
C GLU A 470 8.35 -33.85 -20.45
N ILE A 471 7.20 -34.50 -20.34
CA ILE A 471 7.15 -35.88 -19.86
C ILE A 471 7.74 -36.68 -21.03
N PRO A 472 8.84 -37.43 -20.87
CA PRO A 472 9.28 -38.34 -21.90
C PRO A 472 8.17 -39.37 -22.08
N SER A 473 7.50 -39.35 -23.22
CA SER A 473 6.57 -40.39 -23.63
C SER A 473 7.33 -41.71 -23.66
N SER A 474 7.10 -42.57 -22.67
CA SER A 474 7.48 -43.97 -22.73
C SER A 474 6.63 -44.65 -23.79
N ASN A 475 7.10 -44.64 -25.04
CA ASN A 475 6.59 -45.54 -26.07
C ASN A 475 7.05 -46.96 -25.74
N MET A 476 6.32 -47.64 -24.84
CA MET A 476 6.41 -49.08 -24.69
C MET A 476 5.28 -49.67 -25.54
N LYS A 477 5.60 -49.95 -26.82
CA LYS A 477 4.78 -50.85 -27.65
C LYS A 477 4.81 -52.22 -26.96
N VAL A 478 3.70 -52.60 -26.34
CA VAL A 478 3.44 -53.98 -25.95
C VAL A 478 2.85 -54.67 -27.16
N GLU A 479 3.64 -55.51 -27.80
CA GLU A 479 3.18 -56.52 -28.76
C GLU A 479 2.35 -57.55 -27.97
N ILE A 480 1.04 -57.61 -28.24
CA ILE A 480 0.19 -58.71 -27.80
C ILE A 480 0.24 -59.75 -28.92
N GLU A 481 1.06 -60.78 -28.73
CA GLU A 481 1.10 -61.97 -29.57
C GLU A 481 -0.04 -62.92 -29.13
N GLU A 482 -1.00 -63.12 -30.02
CA GLU A 482 -2.19 -63.94 -29.83
C GLU A 482 -1.84 -65.43 -30.03
N LEU A 483 -1.59 -66.16 -28.94
CA LEU A 483 -1.39 -67.62 -28.95
C LEU A 483 -2.69 -68.34 -28.59
N LEU A 484 -3.43 -68.79 -29.60
CA LEU A 484 -4.49 -69.80 -29.45
C LEU A 484 -3.90 -71.21 -29.50
N PRO A 485 -4.23 -72.11 -28.55
CA PRO A 485 -3.75 -73.48 -28.55
C PRO A 485 -4.56 -74.37 -29.51
N THR A 486 -3.84 -75.10 -30.37
CA THR A 486 -4.37 -76.24 -31.12
C THR A 486 -4.76 -77.36 -30.16
N ARG A 487 -6.02 -77.83 -30.24
CA ARG A 487 -6.42 -79.10 -29.64
C ARG A 487 -6.97 -80.03 -30.71
N ASN A 488 -6.18 -81.06 -30.99
CA ASN A 488 -6.56 -82.25 -31.73
C ASN A 488 -7.69 -82.99 -31.02
N ARG A 489 -8.85 -83.11 -31.68
CA ARG A 489 -9.61 -84.33 -32.02
C ARG A 489 -11.08 -84.01 -32.24
#